data_AF-Q5NDX7-F1
#
_entry.id   AF-Q5NDX7-F1
#
_cell.length_a   1.000
_cell.length_b   1.000
_cell.length_c   1.000
_cell.angle_alpha   90.00
_cell.angle_beta   90.00
_cell.angle_gamma   90.00
#
_symmetry.space_group_name_H-M   'P 1'
#
loop_
_entity.id
_entity.type
_entity.pdbx_description
1 polymer ?
#
loop_
_entity_poly.entity_id
_entity_poly.type
_entity_poly.pdbx_seq_one_letter_code
_entity_poly.pdbx_strand_id
1 'polypeptide(L)'
;MKINQFSQSHPDLSTIKKELQLVGFKTEQTDAKKLFYELLKQIQINPTSSSNFQEKLNQLLATNQERLGDFFSTETPLSAEVFYLVALQLLGFQPTVDFKIDQPLESVIKLNLFHHETIDTTNQTNSS
;
A
#
# COMPACT_ATOMS: atom_id res chain seq x y z
N MET A 1 -20.51 -5.62 -0.36
CA MET A 1 -19.95 -6.51 -1.40
C MET A 1 -18.97 -7.48 -0.76
N LYS A 2 -18.73 -8.65 -1.36
CA LYS A 2 -17.62 -9.56 -1.01
C LYS A 2 -16.89 -9.97 -2.28
N ILE A 3 -15.56 -9.95 -2.26
CA ILE A 3 -14.69 -10.38 -3.36
C ILE A 3 -14.12 -11.76 -2.99
N ASN A 4 -14.32 -12.75 -3.86
CA ASN A 4 -13.80 -14.10 -3.65
C ASN A 4 -12.57 -14.29 -4.57
N GLN A 5 -11.39 -14.54 -3.98
CA GLN A 5 -10.15 -14.71 -4.72
C GLN A 5 -9.65 -16.16 -4.60
N PHE A 6 -9.99 -17.01 -5.57
CA PHE A 6 -9.59 -18.43 -5.58
C PHE A 6 -8.25 -18.68 -6.27
N SER A 7 -7.76 -17.71 -7.05
CA SER A 7 -6.55 -17.85 -7.87
C SER A 7 -5.28 -17.42 -7.15
N GLN A 8 -5.37 -16.86 -5.94
CA GLN A 8 -4.21 -16.37 -5.20
C GLN A 8 -3.40 -17.53 -4.61
N SER A 9 -2.12 -17.59 -4.94
CA SER A 9 -1.14 -18.46 -4.29
C SER A 9 -0.50 -17.72 -3.10
N HIS A 10 0.03 -18.48 -2.14
CA HIS A 10 0.73 -17.96 -0.96
C HIS A 10 2.17 -18.48 -0.94
N PRO A 11 3.03 -18.00 -1.87
CA PRO A 11 4.43 -18.39 -1.90
C PRO A 11 5.18 -17.87 -0.67
N ASP A 12 6.34 -18.47 -0.39
CA ASP A 12 7.23 -18.00 0.67
C ASP A 12 7.87 -16.64 0.33
N LEU A 13 8.46 -15.99 1.34
CA LEU A 13 9.06 -14.65 1.19
C LEU A 13 10.20 -14.61 0.15
N SER A 14 10.98 -15.68 0.00
CA SER A 14 12.07 -15.72 -0.98
C SER A 14 11.50 -15.72 -2.40
N THR A 15 10.47 -16.52 -2.63
CA THR A 15 9.75 -16.57 -3.89
C THR A 15 9.07 -15.23 -4.20
N ILE A 16 8.38 -14.62 -3.22
CA ILE A 16 7.77 -13.28 -3.37
C ILE A 16 8.82 -12.26 -3.81
N LYS A 17 9.97 -12.19 -3.11
CA LYS A 17 11.04 -11.24 -3.44
C LYS A 17 11.57 -11.46 -4.85
N LYS A 18 11.81 -12.73 -5.24
CA LYS A 18 12.29 -13.08 -6.57
C LYS A 18 11.31 -12.65 -7.66
N GLU A 19 10.02 -12.89 -7.48
CA GLU A 19 8.98 -12.49 -8.43
C GLU A 19 8.85 -10.98 -8.52
N LEU A 20 8.88 -10.26 -7.39
CA LEU A 20 8.86 -8.80 -7.36
C LEU A 20 10.06 -8.19 -8.10
N GLN A 21 11.27 -8.73 -7.88
CA GLN A 21 12.47 -8.29 -8.59
C GLN A 21 12.36 -8.54 -10.11
N LEU A 22 11.79 -9.68 -10.52
CA LEU A 22 11.60 -10.04 -11.93
C LEU A 22 10.76 -8.99 -12.68
N VAL A 23 9.73 -8.47 -12.02
CA VAL A 23 8.85 -7.44 -12.59
C VAL A 23 9.32 -6.01 -12.33
N GLY A 24 10.52 -5.83 -11.75
CA GLY A 24 11.19 -4.54 -11.60
C GLY A 24 10.97 -3.82 -10.26
N PHE A 25 10.35 -4.46 -9.27
CA PHE A 25 10.21 -3.88 -7.93
C PHE A 25 11.49 -4.05 -7.10
N LYS A 26 11.78 -3.06 -6.26
CA LYS A 26 12.89 -3.10 -5.30
C LYS A 26 12.49 -3.92 -4.07
N THR A 27 13.41 -4.73 -3.54
CA THR A 27 13.17 -5.60 -2.36
C THR A 27 14.21 -5.44 -1.24
N GLU A 28 15.27 -4.67 -1.50
CA GLU A 28 16.41 -4.52 -0.57
C GLU A 28 16.27 -3.33 0.38
N GLN A 29 15.18 -2.57 0.29
CA GLN A 29 14.94 -1.42 1.15
C GLN A 29 14.40 -1.90 2.52
N THR A 30 15.02 -1.44 3.59
CA THR A 30 14.63 -1.78 4.97
C THR A 30 13.58 -0.83 5.53
N ASP A 31 13.51 0.40 5.03
CA ASP A 31 12.50 1.38 5.43
C ASP A 31 11.18 1.14 4.68
N ALA A 32 10.13 0.76 5.43
CA ALA A 32 8.81 0.44 4.88
C ALA A 32 8.18 1.62 4.11
N LYS A 33 8.35 2.86 4.58
CA LYS A 33 7.81 4.06 3.94
C LYS A 33 8.51 4.33 2.61
N LYS A 34 9.84 4.21 2.58
CA LYS A 34 10.63 4.36 1.34
C LYS A 34 10.32 3.24 0.35
N LEU A 35 10.19 2.00 0.82
CA LEU A 35 9.84 0.87 -0.03
C LEU A 35 8.45 1.06 -0.65
N PHE A 36 7.49 1.56 0.15
CA PHE A 36 6.16 1.88 -0.34
C PHE A 36 6.17 3.02 -1.37
N TYR A 37 6.93 4.09 -1.16
CA TYR A 37 7.09 5.16 -2.15
C TYR A 37 7.63 4.64 -3.49
N GLU A 38 8.66 3.78 -3.44
CA GLU A 38 9.24 3.15 -4.63
C GLU A 38 8.25 2.23 -5.34
N LEU A 39 7.44 1.47 -4.59
CA LEU A 39 6.34 0.68 -5.14
C LEU A 39 5.37 1.58 -5.91
N LEU A 40 4.88 2.66 -5.30
CA LEU A 40 3.95 3.61 -5.91
C LEU A 40 4.51 4.25 -7.19
N LYS A 41 5.82 4.50 -7.20
CA LYS A 41 6.52 5.04 -8.37
C LYS A 41 6.61 4.03 -9.50
N GLN A 42 6.84 2.75 -9.19
CA GLN A 42 6.90 1.67 -10.18
C GLN A 42 5.54 1.31 -10.75
N ILE A 43 4.48 1.29 -9.93
CA ILE A 43 3.12 1.00 -10.40
C ILE A 43 2.46 2.18 -11.13
N GLN A 44 3.17 3.30 -11.32
CA GLN A 44 2.69 4.61 -11.83
C GLN A 44 1.18 4.74 -11.89
N ILE A 45 0.62 5.36 -10.85
CA ILE A 45 -0.81 5.64 -10.69
C ILE A 45 -1.32 6.37 -11.94
N ASN A 46 -1.93 5.60 -12.84
CA ASN A 46 -2.52 5.98 -14.12
C ASN A 46 -1.55 6.65 -15.14
N PRO A 47 -0.91 5.89 -16.06
CA PRO A 47 0.09 6.41 -17.01
C PRO A 47 -0.48 7.37 -18.07
N THR A 48 -1.80 7.52 -18.15
CA THR A 48 -2.49 8.33 -19.17
C THR A 48 -2.53 9.83 -18.87
N SER A 49 -2.24 10.22 -17.62
CA SER A 49 -2.22 11.64 -17.20
C SER A 49 -0.81 12.20 -17.31
N SER A 50 -0.65 13.34 -18.00
CA SER A 50 0.58 14.15 -18.08
C SER A 50 0.97 14.81 -16.75
N SER A 51 0.25 14.52 -15.66
CA SER A 51 0.52 15.05 -14.32
C SER A 51 1.80 14.48 -13.73
N ASN A 52 2.52 15.31 -12.97
CA ASN A 52 3.75 14.88 -12.31
C ASN A 52 3.42 13.85 -11.19
N PHE A 53 4.44 13.10 -10.75
CA PHE A 53 4.23 12.05 -9.74
C PHE A 53 3.68 12.60 -8.42
N GLN A 54 4.13 13.79 -7.99
CA GLN A 54 3.67 14.42 -6.76
C GLN A 54 2.18 14.77 -6.80
N GLU A 55 1.69 15.28 -7.93
CA GLU A 55 0.28 15.58 -8.15
C GLU A 55 -0.59 14.32 -8.06
N LYS A 56 -0.10 13.19 -8.59
CA LYS A 56 -0.79 11.89 -8.48
C LYS A 56 -0.87 11.43 -7.03
N LEU A 57 0.22 11.58 -6.26
CA LEU A 57 0.20 11.29 -4.83
C LEU A 57 -0.79 12.21 -4.09
N ASN A 58 -0.86 13.48 -4.47
CA ASN A 58 -1.78 14.45 -3.86
C ASN A 58 -3.26 14.21 -4.18
N GLN A 59 -3.58 13.33 -5.13
CA GLN A 59 -4.95 12.86 -5.38
C GLN A 59 -5.38 11.74 -4.44
N LEU A 60 -4.43 11.14 -3.70
CA LEU A 60 -4.70 10.10 -2.73
C LEU A 60 -4.64 10.65 -1.30
N LEU A 61 -5.39 10.01 -0.43
CA LEU A 61 -5.40 10.28 1.01
C LEU A 61 -4.48 9.31 1.75
N ALA A 62 -3.62 9.84 2.63
CA ALA A 62 -2.88 9.05 3.62
C ALA A 62 -3.63 8.97 4.95
N THR A 63 -4.44 9.99 5.27
CA THR A 63 -5.40 10.01 6.38
C THR A 63 -6.63 10.82 5.95
N ASN A 64 -7.62 11.01 6.82
CA ASN A 64 -8.78 11.86 6.53
C ASN A 64 -8.41 13.35 6.35
N GLN A 65 -7.25 13.78 6.88
CA GLN A 65 -6.82 15.17 6.88
C GLN A 65 -5.53 15.42 6.07
N GLU A 66 -4.84 14.35 5.66
CA GLU A 66 -3.53 14.44 5.01
C GLU A 66 -3.54 13.73 3.64
N ARG A 67 -3.03 14.43 2.63
CA ARG A 67 -2.79 13.86 1.30
C ARG A 67 -1.54 13.00 1.31
N LEU A 68 -1.48 12.00 0.45
CA LEU A 68 -0.35 11.06 0.43
C LEU A 68 0.96 11.73 0.04
N GLY A 69 0.95 12.73 -0.85
CA GLY A 69 2.17 13.49 -1.19
C GLY A 69 2.72 14.31 -0.02
N ASP A 70 1.83 14.85 0.83
CA ASP A 70 2.22 15.57 2.05
C ASP A 70 2.77 14.59 3.09
N PHE A 71 2.14 13.43 3.26
CA PHE A 71 2.61 12.36 4.14
C PHE A 71 4.04 11.94 3.83
N PHE A 72 4.43 11.81 2.56
CA PHE A 72 5.81 11.46 2.20
C PHE A 72 6.84 12.57 2.50
N SER A 73 6.38 13.80 2.77
CA SER A 73 7.22 14.92 3.18
C SER A 73 7.42 14.99 4.71
N THR A 74 6.74 14.15 5.49
CA THR A 74 6.87 14.07 6.95
C THR A 74 7.79 12.93 7.38
N GLU A 75 8.27 12.97 8.63
CA GLU A 75 9.01 11.87 9.27
C GLU A 75 8.10 10.80 9.90
N THR A 76 6.77 10.93 9.77
CA THR A 76 5.81 9.98 10.33
C THR A 76 5.99 8.60 9.67
N PRO A 77 6.15 7.51 10.44
CA PRO A 77 6.32 6.17 9.87
C PRO A 77 5.05 5.69 9.15
N LEU A 78 5.22 4.76 8.21
CA LEU A 78 4.10 4.10 7.55
C LEU A 78 3.37 3.18 8.54
N SER A 79 2.10 3.46 8.80
CA SER A 79 1.23 2.59 9.59
C SER A 79 0.38 1.68 8.70
N ALA A 80 -0.20 0.64 9.30
CA ALA A 80 -1.14 -0.26 8.64
C ALA A 80 -2.35 0.50 8.07
N GLU A 81 -2.88 1.46 8.82
CA GLU A 81 -4.03 2.27 8.45
C GLU A 81 -3.74 3.11 7.20
N VAL A 82 -2.60 3.79 7.17
CA VAL A 82 -2.16 4.57 6.00
C VAL A 82 -2.00 3.64 4.79
N PHE A 83 -1.35 2.50 4.96
CA PHE A 83 -1.15 1.53 3.89
C PHE A 83 -2.48 1.04 3.30
N TYR A 84 -3.41 0.57 4.14
CA TYR A 84 -4.69 0.03 3.66
C TYR A 84 -5.63 1.11 3.12
N LEU A 85 -5.59 2.34 3.65
CA LEU A 85 -6.33 3.47 3.09
C LEU A 85 -5.87 3.75 1.64
N VAL A 86 -4.56 3.78 1.41
CA VAL A 86 -4.00 3.97 0.07
C VAL A 86 -4.29 2.77 -0.82
N ALA A 87 -4.13 1.54 -0.33
CA ALA A 87 -4.39 0.33 -1.10
C ALA A 87 -5.84 0.25 -1.59
N LEU A 88 -6.82 0.59 -0.75
CA LEU A 88 -8.23 0.64 -1.16
C LEU A 88 -8.47 1.66 -2.28
N GLN A 89 -7.86 2.84 -2.20
CA GLN A 89 -7.96 3.85 -3.27
C GLN A 89 -7.31 3.35 -4.58
N LEU A 90 -6.16 2.67 -4.51
CA LEU A 90 -5.51 2.06 -5.68
C LEU A 90 -6.35 0.95 -6.32
N LEU A 91 -7.13 0.22 -5.51
CA LEU A 91 -8.10 -0.77 -5.97
C LEU A 91 -9.40 -0.14 -6.53
N GLY A 92 -9.50 1.19 -6.53
CA GLY A 92 -10.62 1.94 -7.10
C GLY A 92 -11.77 2.21 -6.13
N PHE A 93 -11.64 1.90 -4.84
CA PHE A 93 -12.64 2.23 -3.83
C PHE A 93 -12.57 3.71 -3.44
N GLN A 94 -13.72 4.36 -3.33
CA GLN A 94 -13.84 5.75 -2.97
C GLN A 94 -13.88 5.94 -1.44
N PRO A 95 -12.96 6.73 -0.86
CA PRO A 95 -13.00 7.10 0.56
C PRO A 95 -14.35 7.73 0.94
N THR A 96 -14.87 7.45 2.14
CA THR A 96 -16.17 7.89 2.68
C THR A 96 -17.43 7.31 2.03
N VAL A 97 -17.34 6.86 0.78
CA VAL A 97 -18.47 6.29 0.03
C VAL A 97 -18.46 4.77 0.14
N ASP A 98 -17.36 4.14 -0.24
CA ASP A 98 -17.24 2.67 -0.26
C ASP A 98 -16.72 2.11 1.06
N PHE A 99 -15.97 2.92 1.83
CA PHE A 99 -15.37 2.51 3.09
C PHE A 99 -15.13 3.68 4.04
N LYS A 100 -14.97 3.36 5.33
CA LYS A 100 -14.67 4.35 6.37
C LYS A 100 -13.17 4.65 6.40
N ILE A 101 -12.82 5.92 6.26
CA ILE A 101 -11.41 6.36 6.25
C ILE A 101 -10.69 6.00 7.55
N ASP A 102 -11.38 6.08 8.68
CA ASP A 102 -10.78 5.84 10.01
C ASP A 102 -10.62 4.34 10.33
N GLN A 103 -11.21 3.45 9.53
CA GLN A 103 -11.19 2.00 9.71
C GLN A 103 -10.97 1.25 8.38
N PRO A 104 -9.84 1.51 7.68
CA PRO A 104 -9.60 0.93 6.36
C PRO A 104 -9.40 -0.59 6.44
N LEU A 105 -8.73 -1.10 7.48
CA LEU A 105 -8.53 -2.54 7.67
C LEU A 105 -9.84 -3.31 7.88
N GLU A 106 -10.76 -2.78 8.69
CA GLU A 106 -12.09 -3.40 8.85
C GLU A 106 -12.83 -3.51 7.51
N SER A 107 -12.63 -2.53 6.64
CA SER A 107 -13.24 -2.50 5.31
C SER A 107 -12.63 -3.56 4.39
N VAL A 108 -11.30 -3.73 4.41
CA VAL A 108 -10.59 -4.81 3.70
C VAL A 108 -11.11 -6.19 4.14
N ILE A 109 -11.27 -6.41 5.45
CA ILE A 109 -11.81 -7.66 6.02
C ILE A 109 -13.25 -7.88 5.54
N LYS A 110 -14.10 -6.85 5.65
CA LYS A 110 -15.52 -6.93 5.25
C LYS A 110 -15.68 -7.22 3.75
N LEU A 111 -14.80 -6.66 2.92
CA LEU A 111 -14.76 -6.90 1.48
C LEU A 111 -14.19 -8.28 1.11
N ASN A 112 -13.66 -9.03 2.08
CA ASN A 112 -12.98 -10.31 1.88
C ASN A 112 -11.75 -10.19 0.96
N LEU A 113 -11.02 -9.09 1.08
CA LEU A 113 -9.75 -8.89 0.40
C LEU A 113 -8.61 -9.55 1.21
N PHE A 114 -7.60 -10.04 0.51
CA PHE A 114 -6.39 -10.54 1.15
C PHE A 114 -5.72 -9.42 1.95
N HIS A 115 -5.29 -9.78 3.15
CA HIS A 115 -4.63 -8.89 4.09
C HIS A 115 -3.66 -9.71 4.95
N HIS A 116 -2.68 -9.01 5.52
CA HIS A 116 -1.85 -9.58 6.57
C HIS A 116 -2.48 -9.24 7.93
N GLU A 117 -2.68 -10.25 8.77
CA GLU A 117 -3.26 -10.10 10.12
C GLU A 117 -2.38 -9.24 11.04
N THR A 118 -1.05 -9.31 10.85
CA THR A 118 -0.07 -8.44 11.50
C THR A 118 0.78 -7.75 10.44
N ILE A 119 0.78 -6.41 10.46
CA ILE A 119 1.85 -5.63 9.82
C ILE A 119 2.86 -5.36 10.92
N ASP A 120 3.84 -6.25 11.08
CA ASP A 120 4.95 -6.01 12.01
C ASP A 120 5.71 -4.77 11.53
N THR A 121 5.46 -3.62 12.15
CA THR A 121 6.23 -2.38 11.94
C THR A 121 7.60 -2.44 12.62
N THR A 122 7.93 -3.54 13.31
CA THR A 122 9.24 -3.77 13.89
C THR A 122 10.15 -4.36 12.84
N ASN A 123 11.14 -3.58 12.40
CA ASN A 123 12.35 -4.07 11.74
C ASN A 123 12.83 -5.33 12.45
N GLN A 124 12.62 -6.51 11.87
CA GLN A 124 13.26 -7.72 12.35
C GLN A 124 14.76 -7.57 12.09
N THR A 125 15.47 -7.00 13.07
CA THR A 125 16.89 -7.25 13.29
C THR A 125 17.02 -8.72 13.66
N ASN A 126 17.05 -9.60 12.66
CA ASN A 126 17.48 -10.96 12.84
C ASN A 126 19.00 -10.95 12.97
N SER A 127 19.46 -10.81 14.22
CA SER A 127 20.77 -11.28 14.64
C SER A 127 20.77 -12.80 14.60
N SER A 128 21.62 -13.39 13.76
CA SER A 128 22.20 -14.72 13.93
C SER A 128 23.57 -14.73 13.28
#